data_AF-A0A521GNG6-F1
#
_entry.id   AF-A0A521GNG6-F1
#
_cell.length_a   1.000
_cell.length_b   1.000
_cell.length_c   1.000
_cell.angle_alpha   90.00
_cell.angle_beta   90.00
_cell.angle_gamma   90.00
#
_symmetry.space_group_name_H-M   'P 1'
#
loop_
_entity.id
_entity.type
_entity.pdbx_description
1 polymer ?
#
loop_
_entity_poly.entity_id
_entity_poly.type
_entity_poly.pdbx_seq_one_letter_code
_entity_poly.pdbx_strand_id
1 'polypeptide(L)'
;MSFITLPTNQRITVCGVDELPDRIAACSSPPAVLSIEHPEAQEGKGKAPDLTGRVYAQNVQVYFDITQPLKPLSPTVAMVAQGLSFLRAHPHQDLIVHCQHGMARSTAMVALFMAGIYGDGHENQIIEALLGIRPIAAPNPLMILKSRKLVLAKALVNHPTIFANMETAHQHRLAWLARNPKMVEQHFAGRQLRPLHAHLRKLFSR
;
A
#
# COMPACT_ATOMS: atom_id res chain seq x y z
N MET A 1 3.87 18.14 -6.77
CA MET A 1 3.23 16.82 -6.69
C MET A 1 4.25 15.79 -7.14
N SER A 2 4.65 14.86 -6.27
CA SER A 2 5.62 13.82 -6.65
C SER A 2 4.88 12.67 -7.33
N PHE A 3 5.20 12.44 -8.59
CA PHE A 3 4.73 11.32 -9.40
C PHE A 3 5.93 10.76 -10.17
N ILE A 4 5.81 9.53 -10.64
CA ILE A 4 6.72 9.01 -11.67
C ILE A 4 5.92 8.75 -12.94
N THR A 5 6.59 8.88 -14.07
CA THR A 5 6.07 8.39 -15.35
C THR A 5 6.63 6.98 -15.57
N LEU A 6 5.72 6.02 -15.69
CA LEU A 6 6.06 4.62 -15.99
C LEU A 6 6.44 4.49 -17.48
N PRO A 7 7.13 3.40 -17.88
CA PRO A 7 7.45 3.14 -19.29
C PRO A 7 6.24 3.17 -20.24
N THR A 8 5.03 2.92 -19.72
CA THR A 8 3.76 3.03 -20.44
C THR A 8 3.27 4.48 -20.64
N ASN A 9 4.10 5.47 -20.33
CA ASN A 9 3.78 6.91 -20.28
C ASN A 9 2.65 7.27 -19.30
N GLN A 10 2.40 6.38 -18.33
CA GLN A 10 1.40 6.54 -17.29
C GLN A 10 2.00 7.20 -16.06
N ARG A 11 1.38 8.26 -15.52
CA ARG A 11 1.81 8.86 -14.26
C ARG A 11 1.20 8.13 -13.08
N ILE A 12 1.99 7.81 -12.06
CA ILE A 12 1.50 7.19 -10.81
C ILE A 12 1.90 8.01 -9.59
N THR A 13 0.94 8.21 -8.68
CA THR A 13 1.09 8.96 -7.44
C THR A 13 0.65 8.12 -6.24
N VAL A 14 1.35 8.28 -5.12
CA VAL A 14 0.98 7.70 -3.82
C VAL A 14 0.74 8.79 -2.80
N CYS A 15 -0.36 8.72 -2.06
CA CYS A 15 -0.68 9.71 -1.03
C CYS A 15 -1.45 9.13 0.16
N GLY A 16 -1.53 9.92 1.24
CA GLY A 16 -2.51 9.73 2.32
C GLY A 16 -3.90 10.17 1.91
N VAL A 17 -4.90 9.84 2.73
CA VAL A 17 -6.30 10.22 2.49
C VAL A 17 -6.49 11.73 2.52
N ASP A 18 -5.80 12.43 3.42
CA ASP A 18 -5.93 13.88 3.60
C ASP A 18 -5.38 14.65 2.39
N GLU A 19 -4.45 14.04 1.66
CA GLU A 19 -3.83 14.62 0.46
C GLU A 19 -4.63 14.32 -0.83
N LEU A 20 -5.57 13.37 -0.77
CA LEU A 20 -6.24 12.84 -1.96
C LEU A 20 -7.03 13.91 -2.74
N PRO A 21 -7.81 14.82 -2.13
CA PRO A 21 -8.50 15.88 -2.86
C PRO A 21 -7.54 16.73 -3.70
N ASP A 22 -6.42 17.12 -3.10
CA ASP A 22 -5.39 17.93 -3.77
C ASP A 22 -4.71 17.14 -4.91
N ARG A 23 -4.50 15.83 -4.73
CA ARG A 23 -3.94 14.98 -5.79
C ARG A 23 -4.88 14.86 -6.98
N ILE A 24 -6.18 14.72 -6.74
CA ILE A 24 -7.19 14.65 -7.81
C ILE A 24 -7.25 16.00 -8.55
N ALA A 25 -7.28 17.12 -7.82
CA ALA A 25 -7.35 18.46 -8.40
C ALA A 25 -6.12 18.81 -9.27
N ALA A 26 -4.97 18.21 -8.99
CA ALA A 26 -3.73 18.43 -9.74
C ALA A 26 -3.62 17.60 -11.04
N CYS A 27 -4.57 16.70 -11.33
CA CYS A 27 -4.59 15.94 -12.58
C CYS A 27 -5.26 16.73 -13.71
N SER A 28 -4.66 16.69 -14.91
CA SER A 28 -5.20 17.38 -16.10
C SER A 28 -6.38 16.64 -16.76
N SER A 29 -6.58 15.37 -16.39
CA SER A 29 -7.67 14.50 -16.84
C SER A 29 -8.11 13.62 -15.66
N PRO A 30 -9.34 13.05 -15.67
CA PRO A 30 -9.79 12.18 -14.58
C PRO A 30 -8.85 10.99 -14.33
N PRO A 31 -8.16 10.89 -13.16
CA PRO A 31 -7.35 9.72 -12.83
C PRO A 31 -8.21 8.51 -12.48
N ALA A 32 -7.59 7.33 -12.57
CA ALA A 32 -8.10 6.14 -11.91
C ALA A 32 -7.57 6.08 -10.45
N VAL A 33 -8.48 5.89 -9.50
CA VAL A 33 -8.18 5.97 -8.07
C VAL A 33 -8.37 4.60 -7.40
N LEU A 34 -7.29 4.07 -6.84
CA LEU A 34 -7.30 2.88 -6.00
C LEU A 34 -7.22 3.29 -4.52
N SER A 35 -8.33 3.13 -3.81
CA SER A 35 -8.46 3.39 -2.38
C SER A 35 -8.23 2.12 -1.58
N ILE A 36 -7.27 2.13 -0.65
CA ILE A 36 -7.08 1.03 0.31
C ILE A 36 -7.37 1.52 1.73
N GLU A 37 -8.59 1.30 2.17
CA GLU A 37 -9.15 1.87 3.38
C GLU A 37 -8.93 0.97 4.59
N HIS A 38 -8.91 1.61 5.75
CA HIS A 38 -8.99 0.91 7.03
C HIS A 38 -10.42 0.40 7.25
N PRO A 39 -10.66 -0.80 7.82
CA PRO A 39 -12.01 -1.31 8.07
C PRO A 39 -12.90 -0.42 8.93
N GLU A 40 -12.29 0.38 9.80
CA GLU A 40 -12.99 1.36 10.67
C GLU A 40 -12.96 2.80 10.11
N ALA A 41 -12.62 2.96 8.83
CA ALA A 41 -12.64 4.26 8.18
C ALA A 41 -14.05 4.88 8.20
N GLN A 42 -14.12 6.17 8.51
CA GLN A 42 -15.35 6.96 8.49
C GLN A 42 -15.19 8.16 7.57
N GLU A 43 -16.29 8.78 7.17
CA GLU A 43 -16.27 10.01 6.38
C GLU A 43 -15.45 11.09 7.09
N GLY A 44 -14.50 11.71 6.37
CA GLY A 44 -13.54 12.66 6.96
C GLY A 44 -12.50 12.04 7.90
N LYS A 45 -12.46 10.71 8.07
CA LYS A 45 -11.52 9.97 8.93
C LYS A 45 -11.09 8.65 8.27
N GLY A 46 -10.20 8.73 7.28
CA GLY A 46 -9.60 7.54 6.66
C GLY A 46 -10.37 6.95 5.48
N LYS A 47 -11.64 7.33 5.30
CA LYS A 47 -12.47 6.89 4.16
C LYS A 47 -12.19 7.77 2.95
N ALA A 48 -12.10 7.17 1.77
CA ALA A 48 -11.97 7.93 0.55
C ALA A 48 -13.28 8.72 0.29
N PRO A 49 -13.19 9.93 -0.29
CA PRO A 49 -14.37 10.62 -0.76
C PRO A 49 -15.05 9.74 -1.82
N ASP A 50 -16.38 9.77 -1.82
CA ASP A 50 -17.16 9.14 -2.87
C ASP A 50 -16.91 9.87 -4.19
N LEU A 51 -16.26 9.17 -5.13
CA LEU A 51 -16.01 9.67 -6.47
C LEU A 51 -17.03 9.11 -7.47
N THR A 52 -17.98 8.29 -7.02
CA THR A 52 -19.05 7.77 -7.86
C THR A 52 -19.97 8.91 -8.31
N GLY A 53 -20.34 8.92 -9.59
CA GLY A 53 -21.03 10.05 -10.23
C GLY A 53 -20.11 11.11 -10.85
N ARG A 54 -18.79 10.99 -10.70
CA ARG A 54 -17.79 11.73 -11.48
C ARG A 54 -17.18 10.82 -12.56
N VAL A 55 -16.45 11.38 -13.52
CA VAL A 55 -15.79 10.65 -14.63
C VAL A 55 -14.59 9.79 -14.16
N TYR A 56 -14.35 9.67 -12.84
CA TYR A 56 -13.21 8.93 -12.29
C TYR A 56 -13.51 7.43 -12.22
N ALA A 57 -12.56 6.59 -12.60
CA ALA A 57 -12.60 5.16 -12.27
C ALA A 57 -12.15 4.98 -10.82
N GLN A 58 -12.97 4.34 -9.97
CA GLN A 58 -12.63 4.13 -8.55
C GLN A 58 -12.73 2.64 -8.18
N ASN A 59 -11.70 2.14 -7.49
CA ASN A 59 -11.74 0.84 -6.81
C ASN A 59 -11.44 1.05 -5.33
N VAL A 60 -12.37 0.63 -4.47
CA VAL A 60 -12.21 0.70 -3.02
C VAL A 60 -12.01 -0.70 -2.46
N GLN A 61 -10.92 -0.89 -1.73
CA GLN A 61 -10.59 -2.12 -1.02
C GLN A 61 -10.49 -1.83 0.48
N VAL A 62 -10.97 -2.76 1.29
CA VAL A 62 -11.03 -2.59 2.75
C VAL A 62 -10.32 -3.74 3.43
N TYR A 63 -9.18 -3.44 4.07
CA TYR A 63 -8.42 -4.39 4.90
C TYR A 63 -7.40 -3.67 5.77
N PHE A 64 -7.04 -4.29 6.90
CA PHE A 64 -6.10 -3.74 7.86
C PHE A 64 -4.67 -3.63 7.28
N ASP A 65 -3.94 -2.61 7.73
CA ASP A 65 -2.50 -2.52 7.52
C ASP A 65 -1.75 -3.41 8.53
N ILE A 66 -1.83 -4.72 8.35
CA ILE A 66 -1.20 -5.71 9.22
C ILE A 66 -0.14 -6.50 8.47
N THR A 67 0.91 -6.89 9.19
CA THR A 67 2.02 -7.67 8.64
C THR A 67 1.80 -9.18 8.79
N GLN A 68 0.91 -9.58 9.71
CA GLN A 68 0.59 -10.99 9.96
C GLN A 68 -0.77 -11.35 9.39
N PRO A 69 -0.93 -12.56 8.82
CA PRO A 69 -2.22 -12.99 8.29
C PRO A 69 -3.22 -13.20 9.43
N LEU A 70 -4.28 -12.39 9.40
CA LEU A 70 -5.39 -12.42 10.36
C LEU A 70 -6.69 -12.35 9.57
N LYS A 71 -7.54 -13.36 9.70
CA LYS A 71 -8.82 -13.42 8.98
C LYS A 71 -9.91 -12.71 9.78
N PRO A 72 -10.91 -12.09 9.13
CA PRO A 72 -11.08 -11.98 7.68
C PRO A 72 -10.41 -10.75 7.04
N LEU A 73 -9.95 -9.77 7.82
CA LEU A 73 -9.60 -8.43 7.34
C LEU A 73 -8.09 -8.21 7.06
N SER A 74 -7.32 -9.27 6.80
CA SER A 74 -5.96 -9.16 6.26
C SER A 74 -5.96 -9.11 4.74
N PRO A 75 -4.95 -8.49 4.12
CA PRO A 75 -4.79 -8.56 2.67
C PRO A 75 -4.70 -10.01 2.20
N THR A 76 -5.57 -10.37 1.26
CA THR A 76 -5.62 -11.68 0.62
C THR A 76 -4.92 -11.66 -0.74
N VAL A 77 -4.62 -12.85 -1.29
CA VAL A 77 -4.09 -12.97 -2.67
C VAL A 77 -5.06 -12.36 -3.67
N ALA A 78 -6.37 -12.61 -3.50
CA ALA A 78 -7.41 -12.10 -4.39
C ALA A 78 -7.49 -10.56 -4.35
N MET A 79 -7.44 -9.94 -3.17
CA MET A 79 -7.45 -8.48 -3.03
C MET A 79 -6.23 -7.83 -3.70
N VAL A 80 -5.03 -8.38 -3.48
CA VAL A 80 -3.81 -7.89 -4.14
C VAL A 80 -3.94 -8.02 -5.66
N ALA A 81 -4.38 -9.18 -6.16
CA ALA A 81 -4.58 -9.40 -7.59
C ALA A 81 -5.62 -8.43 -8.19
N GLN A 82 -6.74 -8.20 -7.50
CA GLN A 82 -7.78 -7.27 -7.93
C GLN A 82 -7.25 -5.84 -8.03
N GLY A 83 -6.46 -5.38 -7.06
CA GLY A 83 -5.84 -4.05 -7.10
C GLY A 83 -4.88 -3.89 -8.27
N LEU A 84 -4.03 -4.89 -8.51
CA LEU A 84 -3.13 -4.90 -9.67
C LEU A 84 -3.89 -4.93 -11.00
N SER A 85 -4.95 -5.72 -11.10
CA SER A 85 -5.80 -5.75 -12.29
C SER A 85 -6.48 -4.40 -12.55
N PHE A 86 -6.95 -3.73 -11.50
CA PHE A 86 -7.51 -2.37 -11.63
C PHE A 86 -6.47 -1.38 -12.20
N LEU A 87 -5.25 -1.36 -11.67
CA LEU A 87 -4.21 -0.44 -12.18
C LEU A 87 -3.86 -0.73 -13.65
N ARG A 88 -3.78 -2.01 -14.04
CA ARG A 88 -3.51 -2.44 -15.42
C ARG A 88 -4.65 -2.09 -16.40
N ALA A 89 -5.88 -2.02 -15.93
CA ALA A 89 -7.05 -1.74 -16.76
C ALA A 89 -7.13 -0.27 -17.23
N HIS A 90 -6.29 0.61 -16.69
CA HIS A 90 -6.35 2.06 -16.95
C HIS A 90 -5.04 2.63 -17.52
N PRO A 91 -4.41 2.02 -18.55
CA PRO A 91 -3.03 2.33 -18.97
C PRO A 91 -2.80 3.77 -19.49
N HIS A 92 -3.87 4.48 -19.86
CA HIS A 92 -3.82 5.85 -20.41
C HIS A 92 -4.30 6.92 -19.43
N GLN A 93 -4.53 6.57 -18.17
CA GLN A 93 -4.95 7.51 -17.13
C GLN A 93 -3.86 7.68 -16.08
N ASP A 94 -3.77 8.88 -15.51
CA ASP A 94 -3.06 9.10 -14.26
C ASP A 94 -3.61 8.13 -13.18
N LEU A 95 -2.72 7.50 -12.42
CA LEU A 95 -3.06 6.59 -11.33
C LEU A 95 -2.81 7.27 -9.99
N ILE A 96 -3.82 7.24 -9.12
CA ILE A 96 -3.67 7.62 -7.72
C ILE A 96 -3.93 6.39 -6.86
N VAL A 97 -2.94 5.99 -6.06
CA VAL A 97 -3.07 4.90 -5.11
C VAL A 97 -2.91 5.46 -3.71
N HIS A 98 -3.96 5.36 -2.88
CA HIS A 98 -3.94 5.93 -1.54
C HIS A 98 -4.35 4.92 -0.47
N CYS A 99 -4.00 5.28 0.76
CA CYS A 99 -4.48 4.65 1.98
C CYS A 99 -4.48 5.72 3.08
N GLN A 100 -4.73 5.35 4.34
CA GLN A 100 -4.73 6.29 5.47
C GLN A 100 -3.56 7.32 5.45
N HIS A 101 -2.31 6.83 5.48
CA HIS A 101 -1.12 7.69 5.60
C HIS A 101 -0.25 7.72 4.33
N GLY A 102 -0.63 6.99 3.29
CA GLY A 102 0.20 6.82 2.09
C GLY A 102 1.56 6.18 2.37
N MET A 103 1.67 5.36 3.42
CA MET A 103 2.96 4.82 3.89
C MET A 103 3.13 3.34 3.56
N ALA A 104 2.11 2.48 3.75
CA ALA A 104 2.29 1.03 3.73
C ALA A 104 1.47 0.25 2.69
N ARG A 105 0.14 0.33 2.73
CA ARG A 105 -0.73 -0.45 1.83
C ARG A 105 -0.65 0.05 0.39
N SER A 106 -0.77 1.36 0.19
CA SER A 106 -0.66 1.99 -1.13
C SER A 106 0.73 1.82 -1.74
N THR A 107 1.78 2.00 -0.94
CA THR A 107 3.17 1.84 -1.39
C THR A 107 3.49 0.39 -1.75
N ALA A 108 2.95 -0.60 -1.03
CA ALA A 108 3.05 -2.01 -1.43
C ALA A 108 2.36 -2.28 -2.77
N MET A 109 1.15 -1.75 -2.96
CA MET A 109 0.44 -1.93 -4.23
C MET A 109 1.23 -1.33 -5.41
N VAL A 110 1.78 -0.12 -5.23
CA VAL A 110 2.60 0.53 -6.27
C VAL A 110 3.92 -0.21 -6.52
N ALA A 111 4.60 -0.68 -5.47
CA ALA A 111 5.81 -1.50 -5.62
C ALA A 111 5.53 -2.78 -6.44
N LEU A 112 4.42 -3.45 -6.16
CA LEU A 112 3.99 -4.65 -6.89
C LEU A 112 3.58 -4.36 -8.33
N PHE A 113 2.92 -3.22 -8.55
CA PHE A 113 2.56 -2.79 -9.90
C PHE A 113 3.81 -2.52 -10.74
N MET A 114 4.77 -1.76 -10.20
CA MET A 114 6.05 -1.51 -10.85
C MET A 114 6.85 -2.80 -11.10
N ALA A 115 6.86 -3.75 -10.16
CA ALA A 115 7.48 -5.06 -10.37
C ALA A 115 6.82 -5.88 -11.48
N GLY A 116 5.54 -5.66 -11.75
CA GLY A 116 4.85 -6.24 -12.90
C GLY A 116 5.21 -5.59 -14.24
N ILE A 117 5.71 -4.35 -14.23
CA ILE A 117 6.08 -3.59 -15.43
C ILE A 117 7.56 -3.79 -15.77
N TYR A 118 8.45 -3.59 -14.78
CA TYR A 118 9.90 -3.69 -15.00
C TYR A 118 10.39 -5.14 -15.08
N GLY A 119 9.66 -6.07 -14.48
CA GLY A 119 10.10 -7.46 -14.36
C GLY A 119 11.18 -7.65 -13.29
N ASP A 120 11.69 -8.88 -13.21
CA ASP A 120 12.66 -9.27 -12.18
C ASP A 120 14.04 -8.64 -12.46
N GLY A 121 14.83 -8.37 -11.41
CA GLY A 121 16.17 -7.76 -11.52
C GLY A 121 16.19 -6.23 -11.44
N HIS A 122 15.02 -5.59 -11.36
CA HIS A 122 14.86 -4.14 -11.27
C HIS A 122 14.44 -3.67 -9.86
N GLU A 123 14.66 -4.48 -8.82
CA GLU A 123 14.16 -4.19 -7.48
C GLU A 123 14.70 -2.88 -6.91
N ASN A 124 15.98 -2.57 -7.12
CA ASN A 124 16.57 -1.29 -6.69
C ASN A 124 15.92 -0.11 -7.41
N GLN A 125 15.71 -0.20 -8.73
CA GLN A 125 15.02 0.83 -9.50
C GLN A 125 13.59 1.05 -9.01
N ILE A 126 12.87 -0.03 -8.68
CA ILE A 126 11.52 0.03 -8.09
C ILE A 126 11.56 0.76 -6.74
N ILE A 127 12.55 0.47 -5.90
CA ILE A 127 12.69 1.10 -4.58
C ILE A 127 12.99 2.59 -4.72
N GLU A 128 13.96 2.97 -5.55
CA GLU A 128 14.31 4.37 -5.78
C GLU A 128 13.13 5.15 -6.38
N ALA A 129 12.44 4.57 -7.36
CA ALA A 129 11.25 5.18 -7.94
C ALA A 129 10.15 5.36 -6.88
N LEU A 130 9.92 4.37 -6.03
CA LEU A 130 8.93 4.45 -4.95
C LEU A 130 9.28 5.53 -3.92
N LEU A 131 10.55 5.62 -3.51
CA LEU A 131 11.03 6.65 -2.59
C LEU A 131 10.97 8.06 -3.23
N GLY A 132 11.21 8.17 -4.53
CA GLY A 132 11.02 9.41 -5.30
C GLY A 132 9.57 9.90 -5.32
N ILE A 133 8.59 8.98 -5.39
CA ILE A 133 7.16 9.33 -5.24
C ILE A 133 6.85 9.68 -3.79
N ARG A 134 7.29 8.83 -2.85
CA ARG A 134 6.89 8.88 -1.45
C ARG A 134 8.09 8.53 -0.55
N PRO A 135 8.81 9.53 -0.03
CA PRO A 135 10.01 9.31 0.80
C PRO A 135 9.77 8.48 2.06
N ILE A 136 8.55 8.53 2.60
CA ILE A 136 8.12 7.75 3.77
C ILE A 136 7.62 6.34 3.41
N ALA A 137 7.90 5.84 2.20
CA ALA A 137 7.40 4.54 1.77
C ALA A 137 7.91 3.39 2.64
N ALA A 138 6.97 2.57 3.10
CA ALA A 138 7.17 1.39 3.92
C ALA A 138 6.24 0.24 3.47
N PRO A 139 6.43 -0.32 2.26
CA PRO A 139 5.54 -1.33 1.69
C PRO A 139 5.12 -2.42 2.69
N ASN A 140 3.81 -2.64 2.84
CA ASN A 140 3.28 -3.69 3.68
C ASN A 140 3.84 -5.08 3.25
N PRO A 141 4.64 -5.75 4.09
CA PRO A 141 5.34 -6.99 3.73
C PRO A 141 4.38 -8.16 3.49
N LEU A 142 3.22 -8.18 4.15
CA LEU A 142 2.21 -9.22 3.93
C LEU A 142 1.66 -9.16 2.50
N MET A 143 1.38 -7.96 1.99
CA MET A 143 0.93 -7.78 0.60
C MET A 143 1.98 -8.26 -0.40
N ILE A 144 3.25 -7.90 -0.18
CA ILE A 144 4.35 -8.37 -1.05
C ILE A 144 4.41 -9.91 -1.05
N LEU A 145 4.30 -10.54 0.11
CA LEU A 145 4.27 -12.00 0.21
C LEU A 145 3.06 -12.63 -0.47
N LYS A 146 1.87 -12.02 -0.39
CA LYS A 146 0.67 -12.51 -1.09
C LYS A 146 0.84 -12.49 -2.62
N SER A 147 1.67 -11.60 -3.14
CA SER A 147 2.02 -11.55 -4.57
C SER A 147 3.09 -12.57 -5.00
N ARG A 148 3.75 -13.25 -4.05
CA ARG A 148 4.89 -14.16 -4.27
C ARG A 148 6.15 -13.52 -4.88
N LYS A 149 6.28 -12.18 -4.88
CA LYS A 149 7.48 -11.46 -5.31
C LYS A 149 8.58 -11.47 -4.23
N LEU A 150 9.20 -12.64 -4.00
CA LEU A 150 10.18 -12.85 -2.93
C LEU A 150 11.48 -12.05 -3.11
N VAL A 151 11.95 -11.90 -4.36
CA VAL A 151 13.16 -11.11 -4.67
C VAL A 151 12.96 -9.63 -4.30
N LEU A 152 11.84 -9.04 -4.73
CA LEU A 152 11.43 -7.70 -4.33
C LEU A 152 11.30 -7.57 -2.81
N ALA A 153 10.71 -8.57 -2.15
CA ALA A 153 10.55 -8.55 -0.71
C ALA A 153 11.91 -8.50 0.02
N LYS A 154 12.88 -9.29 -0.45
CA LYS A 154 14.25 -9.28 0.08
C LYS A 154 14.94 -7.94 -0.16
N ALA A 155 14.81 -7.37 -1.35
CA ALA A 155 15.37 -6.05 -1.67
C ALA A 155 14.79 -4.94 -0.78
N LEU A 156 13.46 -4.92 -0.59
CA LEU A 156 12.78 -3.96 0.27
C LEU A 156 13.29 -4.02 1.73
N VAL A 157 13.47 -5.23 2.28
CA VAL A 157 13.94 -5.39 3.66
C VAL A 157 15.42 -5.03 3.81
N ASN A 158 16.23 -5.24 2.78
CA ASN A 158 17.65 -4.92 2.83
C ASN A 158 17.96 -3.45 2.55
N HIS A 159 17.01 -2.69 2.01
CA HIS A 159 17.21 -1.28 1.73
C HIS A 159 17.07 -0.43 3.01
N PRO A 160 18.08 0.36 3.40
CA PRO A 160 18.13 1.02 4.72
C PRO A 160 16.97 1.98 4.96
N THR A 161 16.65 2.85 4.00
CA THR A 161 15.55 3.83 4.12
C THR A 161 14.18 3.15 4.23
N ILE A 162 13.89 2.20 3.33
CA ILE A 162 12.66 1.41 3.39
C ILE A 162 12.55 0.67 4.71
N PHE A 163 13.64 0.05 5.18
CA PHE A 163 13.63 -0.69 6.42
C PHE A 163 13.33 0.21 7.63
N ALA A 164 13.98 1.37 7.74
CA ALA A 164 13.69 2.37 8.77
C ALA A 164 12.22 2.82 8.72
N ASN A 165 11.70 3.10 7.52
CA ASN A 165 10.29 3.45 7.33
C ASN A 165 9.34 2.30 7.74
N MET A 166 9.72 1.04 7.47
CA MET A 166 8.95 -0.14 7.92
C MET A 166 8.92 -0.26 9.44
N GLU A 167 10.02 0.07 10.14
CA GLU A 167 10.05 0.13 11.60
C GLU A 167 9.11 1.20 12.13
N THR A 168 9.14 2.41 11.56
CA THR A 168 8.17 3.47 11.90
C THR A 168 6.73 3.02 11.67
N ALA A 169 6.43 2.43 10.52
CA ALA A 169 5.11 1.90 10.20
C ALA A 169 4.70 0.78 11.19
N HIS A 170 5.63 -0.04 11.66
CA HIS A 170 5.36 -1.05 12.67
C HIS A 170 5.01 -0.42 14.02
N GLN A 171 5.73 0.61 14.45
CA GLN A 171 5.39 1.36 15.68
C GLN A 171 4.00 1.99 15.60
N HIS A 172 3.63 2.56 14.45
CA HIS A 172 2.27 3.08 14.24
C HIS A 172 1.20 1.99 14.39
N ARG A 173 1.45 0.77 13.88
CA ARG A 173 0.54 -0.38 14.07
C ARG A 173 0.42 -0.76 15.55
N LEU A 174 1.54 -0.84 16.27
CA LEU A 174 1.54 -1.18 17.70
C LEU A 174 0.78 -0.12 18.52
N ALA A 175 1.05 1.16 18.29
CA ALA A 175 0.37 2.26 18.95
C ALA A 175 -1.13 2.31 18.62
N TRP A 176 -1.52 1.91 17.41
CA TRP A 176 -2.93 1.78 17.05
C TRP A 176 -3.59 0.60 17.77
N LEU A 177 -2.96 -0.57 17.81
CA LEU A 177 -3.51 -1.73 18.54
C LEU A 177 -3.67 -1.46 20.04
N ALA A 178 -2.68 -0.80 20.66
CA ALA A 178 -2.74 -0.43 22.08
C ALA A 178 -3.93 0.50 22.40
N ARG A 179 -4.30 1.37 21.46
CA ARG A 179 -5.45 2.28 21.59
C ARG A 179 -6.80 1.64 21.25
N ASN A 180 -6.80 0.45 20.64
CA ASN A 180 -8.02 -0.21 20.17
C ASN A 180 -8.17 -1.65 20.71
N PRO A 181 -8.13 -1.87 22.04
CA PRO A 181 -8.10 -3.21 22.63
C PRO A 181 -9.33 -4.06 22.30
N LYS A 182 -10.52 -3.46 22.23
CA LYS A 182 -11.76 -4.16 21.84
C LYS A 182 -11.69 -4.71 20.42
N MET A 183 -11.13 -3.94 19.49
CA MET A 183 -10.95 -4.35 18.10
C MET A 183 -9.94 -5.50 18.02
N VAL A 184 -8.88 -5.48 18.85
CA VAL A 184 -7.91 -6.58 18.95
C VAL A 184 -8.59 -7.85 19.45
N GLU A 185 -9.42 -7.74 20.49
CA GLU A 185 -10.20 -8.88 20.99
C GLU A 185 -11.11 -9.46 19.89
N GLN A 186 -11.89 -8.60 19.23
CA GLN A 186 -12.87 -8.97 18.20
C GLN A 186 -12.23 -9.60 16.94
N HIS A 187 -11.10 -9.08 16.47
CA HIS A 187 -10.54 -9.46 15.17
C HIS A 187 -9.22 -10.21 15.24
N PHE A 188 -8.53 -10.18 16.39
CA PHE A 188 -7.19 -10.76 16.55
C PHE A 188 -7.20 -11.94 17.53
N ALA A 189 -8.32 -12.23 18.21
CA ALA A 189 -8.47 -13.34 19.16
C ALA A 189 -7.30 -13.40 20.17
N GLY A 190 -6.88 -12.24 20.68
CA GLY A 190 -5.76 -12.11 21.61
C GLY A 190 -4.35 -12.33 21.01
N ARG A 191 -4.21 -12.51 19.69
CA ARG A 191 -2.89 -12.67 19.05
C ARG A 191 -2.11 -11.37 19.09
N GLN A 192 -0.90 -11.42 19.64
CA GLN A 192 0.01 -10.29 19.64
C GLN A 192 0.72 -10.12 18.28
N LEU A 193 1.00 -8.87 17.91
CA LEU A 193 1.90 -8.60 16.80
C LEU A 193 3.34 -8.97 17.19
N ARG A 194 4.01 -9.77 16.35
CA ARG A 194 5.43 -10.07 16.52
C ARG A 194 6.27 -8.83 16.19
N PRO A 195 7.42 -8.63 16.85
CA PRO A 195 8.38 -7.61 16.46
C PRO A 195 8.71 -7.71 14.97
N LEU A 196 8.78 -6.57 14.28
CA LEU A 196 9.00 -6.51 12.84
C LEU A 196 10.20 -7.37 12.41
N HIS A 197 11.35 -7.20 13.05
CA HIS A 197 12.57 -7.97 12.77
C HIS A 197 12.36 -9.49 12.88
N ALA A 198 11.74 -9.97 13.96
CA ALA A 198 11.48 -11.40 14.15
C ALA A 198 10.48 -11.94 13.11
N HIS A 199 9.54 -11.09 12.70
CA HIS A 199 8.57 -11.43 11.68
C HIS A 199 9.19 -11.48 10.27
N LEU A 200 9.90 -10.43 9.86
CA LEU A 200 10.57 -10.35 8.57
C LEU A 200 11.66 -11.43 8.44
N ARG A 201 12.47 -11.67 9.48
CA ARG A 201 13.43 -12.79 9.49
C ARG A 201 12.74 -14.13 9.23
N LYS A 202 11.66 -14.45 9.96
CA LYS A 202 10.91 -15.71 9.72
C LYS A 202 10.31 -15.77 8.30
N LEU A 203 9.90 -14.63 7.75
CA LEU A 203 9.29 -14.55 6.43
C LEU A 203 10.31 -14.69 5.29
N PHE A 204 11.57 -14.29 5.50
CA PHE A 204 12.61 -14.24 4.46
C PHE A 204 13.82 -15.16 4.71
N SER A 205 13.78 -16.00 5.76
CA SER A 205 14.78 -17.02 6.07
C SER A 205 14.51 -18.38 5.39
N ARG A 206 13.67 -18.42 4.36
CA ARG A 206 13.36 -19.61 3.56
C ARG A 206 13.64 -19.28 2.10
#